data_AF-A0A537NU34-F1
#
_entry.id   AF-A0A537NU34-F1
#
_cell.length_a   1.000
_cell.length_b   1.000
_cell.length_c   1.000
_cell.angle_alpha   90.00
_cell.angle_beta   90.00
_cell.angle_gamma   90.00
#
_symmetry.space_group_name_H-M   'P 1'
#
loop_
_entity.id
_entity.type
_entity.pdbx_description
1 polymer ?
#
loop_
_entity_poly.entity_id
_entity_poly.type
_entity_poly.pdbx_seq_one_letter_code
_entity_poly.pdbx_strand_id
1 'polypeptide(L)' 'MFCPASMAGQTRADRCSKLQNQLAEQIKNHAGSSRSAKAATIGAKAKKFCASGKQAQGLRAYAKALQLLGVQPIDPE' A
#
# COMPACT_ATOMS: atom_id res chain seq x y z
N MET A 1 -28.70 -20.34 6.69
CA MET A 1 -27.54 -20.20 7.61
C MET A 1 -26.37 -19.62 6.81
N PHE A 2 -26.10 -18.32 6.94
CA PHE A 2 -24.85 -17.75 6.46
C PHE A 2 -23.78 -18.09 7.50
N CYS A 3 -22.88 -19.02 7.18
CA CYS A 3 -21.72 -19.32 8.02
C CYS A 3 -20.89 -18.02 8.19
N PRO A 4 -20.53 -17.63 9.41
CA PRO A 4 -19.69 -16.47 9.62
C PRO A 4 -18.27 -16.88 9.20
N ALA A 5 -17.84 -16.43 8.03
CA ALA A 5 -16.45 -16.52 7.61
C ALA A 5 -15.61 -15.56 8.47
N SER A 6 -15.37 -15.94 9.73
CA SER A 6 -14.31 -15.40 10.57
C SER A 6 -12.98 -15.98 10.10
N MET A 7 -12.60 -15.67 8.87
CA MET A 7 -11.20 -15.50 8.53
C MET A 7 -11.07 -14.00 8.31
N ALA A 8 -10.04 -13.37 8.85
CA ALA A 8 -9.69 -12.02 8.45
C ALA A 8 -9.42 -12.03 6.94
N GLY A 9 -10.48 -11.94 6.14
CA GLY A 9 -10.42 -11.58 4.76
C GLY A 9 -9.85 -10.18 4.83
N GLN A 10 -8.53 -10.07 4.72
CA GLN A 10 -7.88 -8.84 4.36
C GLN A 10 -8.48 -8.49 3.01
N THR A 11 -9.65 -7.84 3.05
CA THR A 11 -10.30 -7.34 1.86
C THR A 11 -9.23 -6.52 1.18
N ARG A 12 -9.15 -6.60 -0.14
CA ARG A 12 -8.09 -5.88 -0.87
C ARG A 12 -8.10 -4.36 -0.53
N ALA A 13 -9.20 -3.84 0.01
CA ALA A 13 -9.35 -2.50 0.57
C ALA A 13 -8.61 -2.34 1.91
N ASP A 14 -8.75 -3.28 2.84
CA ASP A 14 -8.00 -3.31 4.09
C ASP A 14 -6.48 -3.32 3.85
N ARG A 15 -6.01 -4.14 2.90
CA ARG A 15 -4.60 -4.16 2.49
C ARG A 15 -4.13 -2.82 1.91
N CYS A 16 -4.95 -2.21 1.06
CA CYS A 16 -4.65 -0.89 0.53
C CYS A 16 -4.46 0.15 1.64
N SER A 17 -5.31 0.13 2.68
CA SER A 17 -5.16 1.01 3.85
C SER A 17 -3.90 0.69 4.67
N LYS A 18 -3.58 -0.58 4.90
CA LYS A 18 -2.35 -0.98 5.62
C LYS A 18 -1.09 -0.52 4.88
N LEU A 19 -1.00 -0.80 3.58
CA LEU A 19 0.14 -0.39 2.76
C LEU A 19 0.24 1.13 2.61
N GLN A 20 -0.89 1.83 2.56
CA GLN A 20 -0.93 3.29 2.58
C GLN A 20 -0.31 3.85 3.85
N ASN A 21 -0.72 3.34 5.00
CA ASN A 21 -0.18 3.77 6.29
C ASN A 21 1.31 3.44 6.39
N GLN A 22 1.71 2.22 6.04
CA GLN A 22 3.12 1.83 6.04
C GLN A 22 3.95 2.77 5.15
N LEU A 23 3.50 3.02 3.91
CA LEU A 23 4.22 3.90 3.01
C LEU A 23 4.28 5.34 3.53
N ALA A 24 3.21 5.87 4.11
CA ALA A 24 3.21 7.20 4.71
C ALA A 24 4.24 7.33 5.83
N GLU A 25 4.33 6.33 6.71
CA GLU A 25 5.32 6.30 7.79
C GLU A 25 6.75 6.20 7.24
N GLN A 26 6.98 5.35 6.24
CA GLN A 26 8.31 5.25 5.62
C GLN A 26 8.69 6.52 4.87
N ILE A 27 7.76 7.20 4.20
CA ILE A 27 8.03 8.50 3.57
C ILE A 27 8.44 9.54 4.61
N LYS A 28 7.79 9.55 5.79
CA LYS A 28 8.19 10.44 6.90
C LYS A 28 9.59 10.09 7.42
N ASN A 29 9.86 8.80 7.64
CA ASN A 29 11.17 8.34 8.14
C ASN A 29 12.31 8.61 7.15
N HIS A 30 12.01 8.56 5.85
CA HIS A 30 12.95 8.86 4.78
C HIS A 30 12.79 10.29 4.23
N ALA A 31 12.13 11.20 4.96
CA ALA A 31 11.86 12.56 4.50
C ALA A 31 13.16 13.27 4.08
N GLY A 32 13.12 13.98 2.95
CA GLY A 32 14.30 14.62 2.35
C GLY A 32 15.08 13.79 1.34
N SER A 33 14.83 12.48 1.24
CA SER A 33 15.40 11.67 0.15
C SER A 33 14.62 11.82 -1.15
N SER A 34 15.32 11.87 -2.30
CA SER A 34 14.70 11.78 -3.63
C SER A 34 13.84 10.51 -3.78
N ARG A 35 14.21 9.42 -3.09
CA ARG A 35 13.45 8.17 -3.03
C ARG A 35 12.07 8.36 -2.40
N SER A 36 11.97 9.19 -1.37
CA SER A 36 10.72 9.50 -0.66
C SER A 36 9.76 10.33 -1.48
N ALA A 37 10.25 11.31 -2.23
CA ALA A 37 9.43 12.07 -3.17
C ALA A 37 8.85 11.17 -4.29
N LYS A 38 9.66 10.25 -4.83
CA LYS A 38 9.23 9.26 -5.81
C LYS A 38 8.22 8.27 -5.21
N ALA A 39 8.50 7.74 -4.03
CA ALA A 39 7.63 6.82 -3.32
C ALA A 39 6.28 7.46 -2.96
N ALA A 40 6.27 8.73 -2.54
CA ALA A 40 5.04 9.50 -2.28
C ALA A 40 4.18 9.66 -3.53
N THR A 41 4.81 9.99 -4.66
CA THR A 41 4.10 10.13 -5.94
C THR A 41 3.47 8.81 -6.39
N ILE A 42 4.19 7.70 -6.24
CA ILE A 42 3.68 6.36 -6.55
C ILE A 42 2.58 5.96 -5.57
N GLY A 43 2.75 6.24 -4.27
CA GLY A 43 1.75 6.00 -3.22
C GLY A 43 0.44 6.73 -3.45
N ALA A 44 0.49 7.97 -3.94
CA ALA A 44 -0.71 8.73 -4.31
C ALA A 44 -1.44 8.10 -5.51
N LYS A 45 -0.71 7.58 -6.51
CA LYS A 45 -1.31 6.79 -7.61
C LYS A 45 -1.90 5.47 -7.10
N ALA A 46 -1.19 4.78 -6.21
CA ALA A 46 -1.65 3.54 -5.59
C ALA A 46 -2.97 3.76 -4.84
N LYS A 47 -3.08 4.85 -4.08
CA LYS A 47 -4.31 5.29 -3.42
C LYS A 47 -5.47 5.45 -4.40
N LYS A 48 -5.23 6.12 -5.54
CA LYS A 48 -6.26 6.27 -6.59
C LYS A 48 -6.70 4.92 -7.15
N PHE A 49 -5.76 4.01 -7.45
CA PHE A 49 -6.12 2.67 -7.93
C PHE A 49 -6.97 1.89 -6.92
N CYS A 50 -6.60 1.92 -5.64
CA CYS A 50 -7.39 1.32 -4.56
C CYS A 50 -8.79 1.93 -4.45
N ALA A 51 -8.91 3.26 -4.56
CA ALA A 51 -10.19 3.97 -4.52
C ALA A 51 -11.07 3.72 -5.76
N SER A 52 -10.47 3.48 -6.93
CA SER A 52 -11.19 3.16 -8.17
C SER A 52 -11.55 1.69 -8.32
N GLY A 53 -11.43 0.87 -7.26
CA GLY A 53 -11.69 -0.57 -7.30
C GLY A 53 -10.61 -1.40 -8.01
N LYS A 54 -9.53 -0.77 -8.51
CA LYS A 54 -8.37 -1.41 -9.14
C LYS A 54 -7.35 -1.84 -8.08
N GLN A 55 -7.80 -2.57 -7.08
CA GLN A 55 -7.00 -2.86 -5.88
C GLN A 55 -5.70 -3.61 -6.20
N ALA A 56 -5.70 -4.57 -7.13
CA ALA A 56 -4.49 -5.27 -7.55
C ALA A 56 -3.39 -4.34 -8.11
N GLN A 57 -3.78 -3.31 -8.87
CA GLN A 57 -2.82 -2.30 -9.36
C GLN A 57 -2.36 -1.37 -8.23
N GLY A 58 -3.25 -1.04 -7.29
CA GLY A 58 -2.91 -0.26 -6.10
C GLY A 58 -1.90 -0.96 -5.21
N LEU A 59 -2.12 -2.24 -4.89
CA LEU A 59 -1.22 -3.06 -4.06
C LEU A 59 0.17 -3.16 -4.69
N ARG A 60 0.26 -3.47 -6.00
CA ARG A 60 1.55 -3.51 -6.71
C ARG A 60 2.27 -2.16 -6.72
N ALA A 61 1.52 -1.07 -6.88
CA ALA A 61 2.10 0.27 -6.84
C ALA A 61 2.63 0.62 -5.44
N TYR A 62 1.89 0.26 -4.38
CA TYR A 62 2.36 0.41 -3.00
C TYR A 62 3.63 -0.42 -2.75
N ALA A 63 3.66 -1.68 -3.18
CA ALA A 63 4.83 -2.55 -3.03
C ALA A 63 6.07 -1.95 -3.73
N LYS A 64 5.90 -1.43 -4.96
CA LYS A 64 6.98 -0.75 -5.69
C LYS A 64 7.45 0.52 -5.00
N ALA A 65 6.55 1.30 -4.40
CA ALA A 65 6.90 2.49 -3.64
C ALA A 65 7.72 2.14 -2.39
N LEU A 66 7.35 1.08 -1.67
CA LEU A 66 8.08 0.60 -0.50
C LEU A 66 9.45 0.03 -0.90
N GLN A 67 9.54 -0.73 -1.99
CA GLN A 67 10.83 -1.20 -2.53
C GLN A 67 11.78 -0.05 -2.89
N LEU A 68 11.28 1.08 -3.40
CA LEU A 68 12.12 2.26 -3.66
C LEU A 68 12.71 2.87 -2.39
N LEU A 69 12.04 2.70 -1.26
CA LEU A 69 12.54 3.10 0.06
C LEU A 69 13.46 2.04 0.67
N GLY A 70 13.56 0.85 0.06
CA GLY A 70 14.29 -0.30 0.62
C GLY A 70 13.49 -1.05 1.68
N VAL A 71 12.18 -0.82 1.75
CA VAL A 71 11.29 -1.38 2.77
C VAL A 71 10.47 -2.52 2.17
N GLN A 72 10.35 -3.63 2.90
CA GLN A 72 9.51 -4.75 2.50
C GLN A 72 8.01 -4.45 2.79
N PRO A 73 7.11 -4.69 1.82
CA PRO A 73 5.67 -4.54 2.04
C PRO A 73 5.15 -5.54 3.07
N ILE A 74 4.27 -5.11 3.97
CA ILE A 74 3.62 -6.00 4.95
C ILE A 74 2.80 -7.12 4.28
N ASP A 75 2.36 -6.93 3.03
CA ASP A 75 1.56 -7.90 2.29
C ASP A 75 2.07 -8.00 0.83
N PRO A 76 3.01 -8.92 0.54
CA PRO A 76 3.70 -9.01 -0.75
C PRO A 76 3.02 -9.90 -1.82
N GLU A 77 1.77 -10.36 -1.61
CA GLU A 77 1.11 -11.37 -2.47
C GLU A 77 1.12 -11.09 -3.98
#